data_AF-A0A356N9B8-F1
#
_entry.id   AF-A0A356N9B8-F1
#
_cell.length_a   1.000
_cell.length_b   1.000
_cell.length_c   1.000
_cell.angle_alpha   90.00
_cell.angle_beta   90.00
_cell.angle_gamma   90.00
#
_symmetry.space_group_name_H-M   'P 1'
#
loop_
_entity.id
_entity.type
_entity.pdbx_description
1 polymer ?
#
loop_
_entity_poly.entity_id
_entity_poly.type
_entity_poly.pdbx_seq_one_letter_code
_entity_poly.pdbx_strand_id
1 'polypeptide(L)'
;MQAKIYCKSVAKDVHEFYLIADGEKYCLFEQKFYMSNHYYFKNNVAVNDVGNFSKAKTITIRNTLEKLPKYLKKVSRKYESVKIASFATYVV
;
A
#
# COMPACT_ATOMS: atom_id res chain seq x y z
N MET A 1 16.02 1.99 -2.67
CA MET A 1 14.82 2.86 -2.59
C MET A 1 13.96 2.43 -1.41
N GLN A 2 13.62 3.34 -0.49
CA GLN A 2 12.65 3.06 0.59
C GLN A 2 11.26 3.54 0.17
N ALA A 3 10.55 2.71 -0.60
CA ALA A 3 9.17 2.98 -0.94
C ALA A 3 8.27 2.64 0.26
N LYS A 4 7.33 3.52 0.60
CA LYS A 4 6.44 3.41 1.77
C LYS A 4 4.99 3.56 1.37
N ILE A 5 4.10 2.92 2.11
CA ILE A 5 2.66 2.96 1.89
C ILE A 5 2.02 3.55 3.13
N TYR A 6 1.18 4.55 2.92
CA TYR A 6 0.42 5.16 4.00
C TYR A 6 -1.04 5.35 3.58
N CYS A 7 -1.91 5.50 4.56
CA CYS A 7 -3.31 5.83 4.33
C CYS A 7 -3.64 7.20 4.93
N LYS A 8 -4.60 7.88 4.32
CA LYS A 8 -5.17 9.13 4.84
C LYS A 8 -6.70 9.05 4.80
N SER A 9 -7.36 9.63 5.81
CA SER A 9 -8.81 9.86 5.77
C SER A 9 -9.12 11.16 5.05
N VAL A 10 -10.04 11.10 4.10
CA VAL A 10 -10.25 12.16 3.11
C VAL A 10 -11.70 12.64 3.09
N ALA A 11 -12.62 11.74 3.43
CA ALA A 11 -14.01 12.07 3.68
C ALA A 11 -14.56 11.18 4.80
N LYS A 12 -15.80 11.46 5.22
CA LYS A 12 -16.53 10.63 6.18
C LYS A 12 -16.59 9.19 5.64
N ASP A 13 -16.01 8.26 6.38
CA ASP A 13 -15.90 6.85 6.04
C ASP A 13 -15.08 6.50 4.78
N VAL A 14 -14.19 7.38 4.31
CA VAL A 14 -13.31 7.10 3.16
C VAL A 14 -11.84 7.20 3.53
N HIS A 15 -11.08 6.20 3.08
CA HIS A 15 -9.64 6.09 3.22
C HIS A 15 -8.97 5.97 1.85
N GLU A 16 -8.03 6.87 1.58
CA GLU A 16 -7.17 6.81 0.41
C GLU A 16 -5.83 6.21 0.77
N PHE A 17 -5.32 5.36 -0.12
CA PHE A 17 -4.03 4.69 0.01
C PHE A 17 -3.04 5.28 -0.97
N TYR A 18 -1.84 5.55 -0.48
CA TYR A 18 -0.79 6.22 -1.23
C TYR A 18 0.53 5.45 -1.13
N LEU A 19 1.25 5.43 -2.24
CA LEU A 19 2.65 5.04 -2.31
C LEU A 19 3.51 6.31 -2.28
N ILE A 20 4.50 6.33 -1.40
CA ILE A 20 5.59 7.30 -1.42
C ILE A 20 6.81 6.61 -2.00
N ALA A 21 7.29 7.08 -3.15
CA ALA A 21 8.52 6.62 -3.79
C ALA A 21 9.33 7.84 -4.23
N ASP A 22 10.61 7.88 -3.87
CA ASP A 22 11.55 8.96 -4.24
C ASP A 22 11.04 10.38 -3.95
N GLY A 23 10.28 10.54 -2.85
CA GLY A 23 9.70 11.83 -2.44
C GLY A 23 8.37 12.17 -3.12
N GLU A 24 7.96 11.43 -4.14
CA GLU A 24 6.69 11.59 -4.83
C GLU A 24 5.59 10.72 -4.22
N LYS A 25 4.34 11.19 -4.35
CA LYS A 25 3.14 10.53 -3.81
C LYS A 25 2.26 10.06 -4.97
N TYR A 26 1.92 8.78 -4.98
CA TYR A 26 1.07 8.15 -5.97
C TYR A 26 -0.17 7.57 -5.29
N CYS A 27 -1.36 8.00 -5.70
CA CYS A 27 -2.61 7.40 -5.23
C CYS A 27 -2.75 5.98 -5.79
N LEU A 28 -3.01 5.02 -4.91
CA LEU A 28 -3.17 3.60 -5.24
C LEU A 28 -4.65 3.27 -5.47
N PHE A 29 -5.47 3.51 -4.45
CA PHE A 29 -6.90 3.25 -4.44
C PHE A 29 -7.59 3.89 -3.24
N GLU A 30 -8.91 3.94 -3.30
CA GLU A 30 -9.78 4.35 -2.22
C GLU A 30 -10.51 3.14 -1.66
N GLN A 31 -10.79 3.13 -0.37
CA GLN A 31 -11.68 2.16 0.25
C GLN A 31 -12.43 2.77 1.43
N LYS A 32 -13.47 2.06 1.88
CA LYS A 32 -14.19 2.43 3.11
C LYS A 32 -13.21 2.51 4.29
N PHE A 33 -13.45 3.46 5.18
CA PHE A 33 -12.68 3.61 6.41
C PHE A 33 -12.80 2.34 7.26
N TYR A 34 -11.65 1.81 7.63
CA TYR A 34 -11.54 0.78 8.65
C TYR A 34 -10.48 1.19 9.65
N MET A 35 -10.87 1.25 10.92
CA MET A 35 -10.00 1.68 12.02
C MET A 35 -8.73 0.82 12.11
N SER A 36 -8.84 -0.49 11.89
CA SER A 36 -7.69 -1.40 11.84
C SER A 36 -6.68 -1.05 10.75
N ASN A 37 -7.15 -0.68 9.56
CA ASN A 37 -6.29 -0.22 8.48
C ASN A 37 -5.65 1.12 8.83
N HIS A 38 -6.41 2.04 9.43
CA HIS A 38 -5.86 3.33 9.86
C HIS A 38 -4.67 3.16 10.78
N TYR A 39 -4.81 2.40 11.87
CA TYR A 39 -3.71 2.20 12.81
C TYR A 39 -2.52 1.44 12.20
N TYR A 40 -2.78 0.48 11.32
CA TYR A 40 -1.72 -0.29 10.68
C TYR A 40 -0.90 0.55 9.70
N PHE A 41 -1.56 1.30 8.82
CA PHE A 41 -0.91 2.06 7.75
C PHE A 41 -0.46 3.47 8.18
N LYS A 42 -0.93 3.99 9.33
CA LYS A 42 -0.45 5.26 9.91
C LYS A 42 1.06 5.24 10.22
N ASN A 43 1.63 4.08 10.51
CA ASN A 43 3.05 3.93 10.81
C ASN A 43 3.95 3.85 9.57
N ASN A 44 3.41 4.07 8.37
CA ASN A 44 4.10 3.91 7.08
C ASN A 44 4.63 2.49 6.87
N VAL A 45 3.87 1.68 6.16
CA VAL A 45 4.23 0.29 5.86
C VAL A 45 5.26 0.29 4.74
N ALA A 46 6.40 -0.38 4.94
CA ALA A 46 7.38 -0.55 3.87
C ALA A 46 6.77 -1.36 2.73
N VAL A 47 7.08 -1.02 1.47
CA VAL A 47 6.61 -1.83 0.33
C VAL A 47 7.11 -3.27 0.42
N ASN A 48 8.27 -3.51 1.02
CA ASN A 48 8.81 -4.84 1.26
C ASN A 48 8.01 -5.66 2.29
N ASP A 49 7.20 -5.01 3.13
CA ASP A 49 6.27 -5.68 4.05
C ASP A 49 4.94 -6.03 3.35
N VAL A 50 4.72 -5.59 2.10
CA VAL A 50 3.52 -5.94 1.34
C VAL A 50 3.57 -7.42 0.97
N GLY A 51 2.50 -8.15 1.30
CA GLY A 51 2.46 -9.60 1.17
C GLY A 51 3.00 -10.35 2.40
N ASN A 52 3.59 -9.64 3.37
CA ASN A 52 3.93 -10.24 4.66
C ASN A 52 2.71 -10.20 5.61
N PHE A 53 1.96 -11.30 5.62
CA PHE A 53 0.74 -11.41 6.44
C PHE A 53 1.00 -11.70 7.91
N SER A 54 2.25 -11.97 8.33
CA SER A 54 2.58 -12.26 9.74
C SER A 54 2.20 -11.12 10.70
N LYS A 55 2.20 -9.88 10.20
CA LYS A 55 1.84 -8.67 10.97
C LYS A 55 0.35 -8.32 10.86
N ALA A 56 -0.43 -9.02 10.06
CA ALA A 56 -1.84 -8.74 9.83
C ALA A 56 -2.72 -9.30 10.95
N LYS A 57 -2.99 -8.48 11.98
CA LYS A 57 -3.82 -8.88 13.13
C LYS A 57 -5.31 -9.04 12.82
N THR A 58 -5.77 -8.55 11.68
CA THR A 58 -7.19 -8.58 11.29
C THR A 58 -7.36 -8.96 9.82
N ILE A 59 -8.51 -9.54 9.50
CA ILE A 59 -8.91 -9.90 8.14
C ILE A 59 -8.90 -8.67 7.23
N THR A 60 -9.30 -7.50 7.74
CA THR A 60 -9.31 -6.25 6.97
C THR A 60 -7.92 -5.80 6.54
N ILE A 61 -6.92 -5.91 7.43
CA ILE A 61 -5.53 -5.61 7.10
C ILE A 61 -5.02 -6.60 6.05
N ARG A 62 -5.29 -7.90 6.25
CA ARG A 62 -4.92 -8.96 5.31
C ARG A 62 -5.50 -8.71 3.91
N ASN A 63 -6.79 -8.46 3.81
CA ASN A 63 -7.48 -8.17 2.54
C ASN A 63 -6.90 -6.92 1.85
N THR A 64 -6.43 -5.94 2.62
CA THR A 64 -5.79 -4.75 2.08
C THR A 64 -4.39 -5.07 1.55
N LEU A 65 -3.59 -5.81 2.33
CA LEU A 65 -2.26 -6.29 1.92
C LEU A 65 -2.31 -7.17 0.67
N GLU A 66 -3.32 -8.04 0.52
CA GLU A 66 -3.52 -8.88 -0.67
C GLU A 66 -3.82 -8.05 -1.93
N LYS A 67 -4.48 -6.89 -1.78
CA LYS A 67 -4.80 -6.00 -2.90
C LYS A 67 -3.61 -5.13 -3.33
N LEU A 68 -2.74 -4.74 -2.39
CA LEU A 68 -1.66 -3.78 -2.64
C LEU A 68 -0.73 -4.16 -3.80
N PRO A 69 -0.26 -5.41 -3.95
CA PRO A 69 0.60 -5.81 -5.08
C PRO A 69 0.03 -5.44 -6.45
N LYS A 70 -1.28 -5.64 -6.63
CA LYS A 70 -1.98 -5.33 -7.89
C LYS A 70 -1.92 -3.84 -8.21
N TYR A 71 -2.14 -2.97 -7.22
CA TYR A 71 -2.12 -1.52 -7.40
C TYR A 71 -0.70 -0.97 -7.54
N LEU A 72 0.26 -1.53 -6.81
CA LEU A 72 1.67 -1.16 -6.93
C LEU A 72 2.22 -1.51 -8.31
N LYS A 73 1.86 -2.68 -8.85
CA LYS A 73 2.16 -3.06 -10.25
C LYS A 73 1.49 -2.10 -11.24
N LYS A 74 0.26 -1.65 -10.98
CA LYS A 74 -0.43 -0.67 -11.82
C LYS A 74 0.29 0.68 -11.85
N VAL A 75 0.73 1.18 -10.69
CA VAL A 75 1.48 2.44 -10.59
C VAL A 75 2.86 2.31 -11.24
N SER A 76 3.60 1.24 -10.97
CA SER A 76 4.91 1.01 -11.59
C SER A 76 4.83 0.85 -13.11
N ARG A 77 3.74 0.29 -13.65
CA ARG A 77 3.49 0.27 -15.11
C ARG A 77 3.11 1.64 -15.68
N LYS A 78 2.39 2.46 -14.89
CA LYS A 78 1.91 3.77 -15.34
C LYS A 78 3.01 4.84 -15.26
N TYR A 79 3.94 4.70 -14.33
CA TYR A 79 5.00 5.65 -14.06
C TYR A 79 6.34 4.92 -14.10
N GLU A 80 7.06 5.06 -15.21
CA GLU A 80 8.40 4.48 -15.42
C GLU A 80 9.44 4.95 -14.39
N SER A 81 9.21 6.11 -13.79
CA SER A 81 10.01 6.67 -12.69
C SER A 81 9.90 5.84 -11.40
N VAL A 82 8.80 5.10 -11.22
CA VAL A 82 8.54 4.33 -9.99
C VAL A 82 9.20 2.97 -10.09
N LYS A 83 10.51 2.93 -9.78
CA LYS A 83 11.30 1.70 -9.70
C LYS A 83 11.10 1.02 -8.34
N ILE A 84 10.01 0.27 -8.22
CA ILE A 84 9.82 -0.56 -7.03
C ILE A 84 10.69 -1.81 -7.15
N ALA A 85 11.88 -1.78 -6.55
CA ALA A 85 12.92 -2.80 -6.66
C ALA A 85 12.55 -4.22 -6.14
N SER A 86 11.31 -4.47 -5.70
CA SER A 86 10.93 -5.68 -4.96
C SER A 86 9.76 -6.48 -5.55
N PHE A 87 9.18 -6.10 -6.69
CA PHE A 87 8.04 -6.86 -7.25
C PHE A 87 8.42 -8.07 -8.11
N ALA A 88 9.70 -8.26 -8.43
CA ALA A 88 10.16 -9.32 -9.32
C ALA A 88 10.17 -10.73 -8.68
N THR A 89 9.87 -10.88 -7.39
CA THR A 89 10.01 -12.16 -6.67
C THR A 89 8.69 -12.80 -6.22
N TYR A 90 7.53 -12.17 -6.50
CA TYR A 90 6.22 -12.68 -6.08
C TYR A 90 5.37 -13.20 -7.26
N VAL A 91 6.01 -13.85 -8.22
CA VAL A 91 5.34 -14.72 -9.20
C VAL A 91 6.19 -15.98 -9.32
N VAL A 92 5.82 -16.99 -8.53
CA VAL A 92 6.12 -18.41 -8.77
C VAL A 92 4.78 -19.10 -8.90
#